data_AF-A0A829HBL6-F1
#
_entry.id   AF-A0A829HBL6-F1
#
_cell.length_a   1.000
_cell.length_b   1.000
_cell.length_c   1.000
_cell.angle_alpha   90.00
_cell.angle_beta   90.00
_cell.angle_gamma   90.00
#
_symmetry.space_group_name_H-M   'P 1'
#
loop_
_entity.id
_entity.type
_entity.pdbx_description
1 polymer ?
#
loop_
_entity_poly.entity_id
_entity_poly.type
_entity_poly.pdbx_seq_one_letter_code
_entity_poly.pdbx_strand_id
1 'polypeptide(L)' 'MHTLRKNLNGVINAAKSSYSNGPIEGINRKIKELKRACYGFSNQANMFTRVYQLIA' A
#
# COMPACT_ATOMS: atom_id res chain seq x y z
N MET A 1 -16.93 15.62 7.56
CA MET A 1 -16.07 15.64 8.78
C MET A 1 -16.24 14.43 9.71
N HIS A 2 -17.18 13.51 9.50
CA HIS A 2 -17.43 12.38 10.42
C HIS A 2 -16.23 11.41 10.55
N THR A 3 -15.60 11.03 9.43
CA THR A 3 -14.45 10.10 9.43
C THR A 3 -13.21 10.66 10.13
N LEU A 4 -12.89 11.94 9.91
CA LEU A 4 -11.73 12.58 10.55
C LEU A 4 -11.93 12.68 12.07
N ARG A 5 -13.13 13.11 12.52
CA ARG A 5 -13.45 13.18 13.95
C ARG A 5 -13.39 11.80 14.62
N LYS A 6 -13.88 10.75 13.95
CA LYS A 6 -13.81 9.36 14.44
C LYS A 6 -12.37 8.85 14.58
N ASN A 7 -11.46 9.24 13.69
CA ASN A 7 -10.08 8.74 13.63
C ASN A 7 -9.03 9.74 14.16
N LEU A 8 -9.46 10.84 14.78
CA LEU A 8 -8.59 11.95 15.17
C LEU A 8 -7.42 11.51 16.06
N ASN A 9 -7.67 10.60 17.00
CA ASN A 9 -6.64 10.04 17.87
C ASN A 9 -5.54 9.33 17.08
N GLY A 10 -5.91 8.57 16.04
CA GLY A 10 -4.94 7.91 15.15
C GLY A 10 -4.10 8.91 14.36
N VAL A 11 -4.72 10.00 13.89
CA VAL A 11 -4.01 11.08 13.17
C VAL A 11 -2.99 11.77 14.07
N ILE A 12 -3.37 12.11 15.31
CA ILE A 12 -2.47 12.73 16.30
C ILE A 12 -1.31 11.79 16.64
N ASN A 13 -1.59 10.50 16.83
CA ASN A 13 -0.55 9.51 17.14
C ASN A 13 0.40 9.30 15.96
N ALA A 14 -0.12 9.27 14.73
CA ALA A 14 0.70 9.18 13.53
C ALA A 14 1.62 10.39 13.37
N ALA A 15 1.15 11.61 13.68
CA ALA A 15 1.95 12.83 13.61
C ALA A 15 3.06 12.90 14.67
N LYS A 16 2.89 12.22 15.82
CA LYS A 16 3.89 12.14 16.89
C LYS A 16 4.90 11.01 16.71
N SER A 17 4.56 10.03 15.88
CA SER A 17 5.39 8.86 15.62
C SER A 17 6.57 9.21 14.72
N SER A 18 7.75 8.65 15.01
CA SER A 18 8.91 8.69 14.11
C SER A 18 8.79 7.69 12.96
N TYR A 19 7.85 6.74 13.04
CA TYR A 19 7.61 5.75 12.00
C TYR A 19 6.82 6.35 10.85
N SER A 20 7.33 6.17 9.64
CA SER A 20 6.67 6.60 8.40
C SER A 20 5.94 5.44 7.75
N ASN A 21 4.74 5.71 7.23
CA ASN A 21 4.03 4.78 6.34
C ASN A 21 4.61 4.77 4.91
N GLY A 22 5.57 5.65 4.60
CA GLY A 22 6.15 5.81 3.28
C GLY A 22 6.65 4.51 2.62
N PRO A 23 7.38 3.62 3.32
CA PRO A 23 7.79 2.33 2.76
C PRO A 23 6.61 1.44 2.35
N ILE A 24 5.58 1.36 3.19
CA ILE A 24 4.36 0.57 2.93
C ILE A 24 3.57 1.16 1.76
N GLU A 25 3.43 2.50 1.73
CA GLU A 25 2.80 3.22 0.63
C GLU A 25 3.55 3.04 -0.68
N GLY A 26 4.88 3.02 -0.64
CA GLY A 26 5.76 2.73 -1.77
C GLY A 26 5.54 1.33 -2.35
N ILE A 27 5.47 0.31 -1.49
CA ILE A 27 5.15 -1.07 -1.91
C ILE A 27 3.74 -1.13 -2.54
N ASN A 28 2.75 -0.50 -1.90
CA ASN A 28 1.38 -0.44 -2.43
C ASN A 28 1.33 0.25 -3.81
N ARG A 29 2.16 1.28 -4.05
CA ARG A 29 2.28 1.91 -5.38
C ARG A 29 2.85 0.93 -6.41
N LYS A 30 3.95 0.24 -6.09
CA LYS A 30 4.56 -0.75 -7.01
C LYS A 30 3.56 -1.86 -7.40
N ILE A 31 2.77 -2.37 -6.45
CA ILE A 31 1.74 -3.38 -6.71
C ILE A 31 0.63 -2.83 -7.63
N LYS A 32 0.17 -1.60 -7.40
CA LYS A 32 -0.83 -0.94 -8.26
C LYS A 32 -0.30 -0.71 -9.68
N GLU A 33 0.97 -0.31 -9.82
CA GLU A 33 1.65 -0.14 -11.10
C GLU A 33 1.77 -1.48 -11.85
N LEU A 34 2.18 -2.55 -11.17
CA LEU A 34 2.22 -3.89 -11.72
C LEU A 34 0.85 -4.33 -12.28
N LYS A 35 -0.22 -4.11 -11.51
CA LYS A 35 -1.59 -4.41 -11.95
C LYS A 35 -2.01 -3.60 -13.19
N ARG A 36 -1.60 -2.31 -13.26
CA ARG A 36 -1.88 -1.42 -14.40
C ARG A 36 -1.11 -1.84 -15.65
N ALA A 37 0.17 -2.17 -15.53
CA ALA A 37 1.03 -2.52 -16.67
C ALA A 37 0.62 -3.85 -17.33
N CYS A 38 0.12 -4.81 -16.55
CA CYS A 38 -0.23 -6.12 -17.07
C CYS A 38 -1.65 -6.22 -17.65
N TYR A 39 -2.45 -5.15 -17.68
CA TYR A 39 -3.85 -5.15 -18.15
C TYR A 39 -4.74 -6.24 -17.51
N GLY A 40 -4.37 -6.72 -16.32
CA GLY A 40 -5.00 -7.85 -15.63
C GLY A 40 -4.18 -9.14 -15.72
N PHE A 41 -4.00 -9.80 -14.58
CA PHE A 41 -3.41 -11.13 -14.53
C PHE A 41 -4.52 -12.17 -14.69
N SER A 42 -4.45 -13.00 -15.73
CA SER A 42 -5.39 -14.12 -15.92
C SER A 42 -5.24 -15.20 -14.83
N ASN A 43 -4.05 -15.29 -14.24
CA ASN A 43 -3.74 -16.19 -13.14
C ASN A 43 -3.20 -15.41 -11.94
N GLN A 44 -3.90 -15.50 -10.82
CA GLN A 44 -3.54 -14.79 -9.59
C GLN A 44 -2.22 -15.26 -8.98
N ALA A 45 -1.82 -16.52 -9.18
CA ALA A 45 -0.52 -17.02 -8.74
C ALA A 45 0.63 -16.26 -9.43
N ASN A 46 0.48 -15.94 -10.72
CA ASN A 46 1.47 -15.14 -11.46
C ASN A 46 1.56 -13.71 -10.92
N MET A 47 0.45 -13.13 -10.47
CA MET A 47 0.45 -11.83 -9.79
C MET A 47 1.29 -11.90 -8.51
N PHE A 48 1.08 -12.92 -7.67
CA PHE A 48 1.82 -13.08 -6.42
C PHE A 48 3.31 -13.32 -6.64
N THR A 49 3.68 -14.15 -7.63
CA THR A 49 5.10 -14.35 -8.01
C THR A 49 5.76 -13.02 -8.37
N ARG A 50 5.07 -12.15 -9.13
CA ARG A 50 5.59 -10.83 -9.50
C ARG A 50 5.65 -9.87 -8.32
N VAL A 51 4.70 -9.91 -7.40
CA VAL A 51 4.76 -9.12 -6.15
C VAL A 51 5.93 -9.56 -5.28
N TYR A 52 6.16 -10.86 -5.15
CA TYR A 52 7.30 -11.40 -4.40
C TYR A 52 8.64 -10.90 -4.97
N GLN A 53 8.79 -10.90 -6.31
CA GLN A 53 9.96 -10.36 -7.01
C GLN A 53 10.16 -8.84 -6.85
N LEU A 54 9.14 -8.07 -6.46
CA LEU A 54 9.24 -6.62 -6.24
C LEU A 54 9.67 -6.24 -4.81
N ILE A 55 9.55 -7.19 -3.88
CA ILE A 55 9.78 -7.01 -2.45
C ILE A 55 11.06 -7.74 -2.00
N ALA A 56 11.42 -8.84 -2.68
CA ALA A 56 12.73 -9.50 -2.58
C ALA A 56 13.84 -8.64 -3.18
#